data_AF-A0A7W8WCL3-F1
#
_entry.id   AF-A0A7W8WCL3-F1
#
_cell.length_a   1.000
_cell.length_b   1.000
_cell.length_c   1.000
_cell.angle_alpha   90.00
_cell.angle_beta   90.00
_cell.angle_gamma   90.00
#
_symmetry.space_group_name_H-M   'P 1'
#
loop_
_entity.id
_entity.type
_entity.pdbx_description
1 polymer ?
#
loop_
_entity_poly.entity_id
_entity_poly.type
_entity_poly.pdbx_seq_one_letter_code
_entity_poly.pdbx_strand_id
1 'polypeptide(L)'
;MQGLVCVVASQTNSFRAVLLLNLVLESLLAAGYALSGGAKGDSPVFVAILGLNLSFNVRERSRREPIPLTREHRQKNDEVGFNFYTQQYEYHPTGEFDIAVTEPDSNYELAKIGDGRSAFVETKIVAFIGRLRELSIRRRVKAEIDARRQVIAEAKAAEERRQAELRTQALKRLKHVEEWVTQLERANRLRSLADKFQTEKLSSNDGVVDAGWIRRAADWLDPTVGRRWDDVDGPRDESVE
;
A
#
# COMPACT_ATOMS: atom_id res chain seq x y z
N MET A 1 3.10 13.51 -27.06
CA MET A 1 2.08 12.73 -27.78
C MET A 1 2.73 11.41 -28.17
N GLN A 2 2.38 10.33 -27.47
CA GLN A 2 2.90 8.99 -27.78
C GLN A 2 1.79 8.23 -28.50
N GLY A 3 1.97 8.04 -29.79
CA GLY A 3 1.11 7.18 -30.59
C GLY A 3 1.73 5.79 -30.73
N LEU A 4 0.90 4.78 -30.49
CA LEU A 4 0.77 3.52 -31.25
C LEU A 4 1.98 2.59 -31.28
N VAL A 5 3.00 3.09 -31.96
CA VAL A 5 4.24 2.47 -32.34
C VAL A 5 5.11 3.67 -32.69
N CYS A 6 6.05 4.01 -31.81
CA CYS A 6 6.88 5.18 -32.06
C CYS A 6 8.07 4.78 -32.92
N VAL A 7 8.24 5.42 -34.08
CA VAL A 7 9.45 5.33 -34.88
C VAL A 7 10.20 6.65 -34.75
N VAL A 8 11.38 6.62 -34.13
CA VAL A 8 12.26 7.78 -34.01
C VAL A 8 13.55 7.46 -34.75
N ALA A 9 13.77 8.11 -35.88
CA ALA A 9 14.96 7.94 -36.69
C ALA A 9 15.34 9.25 -37.37
N SER A 10 16.63 9.40 -37.67
CA SER A 10 17.14 10.44 -38.56
C SER A 10 16.58 10.27 -39.97
N GLN A 11 16.58 11.35 -40.76
CA GLN A 11 16.08 11.33 -42.12
C GLN A 11 16.81 10.29 -42.99
N THR A 12 18.11 10.13 -42.78
CA THR A 12 18.97 9.14 -43.46
C THR A 12 18.61 7.70 -43.14
N ASN A 13 18.14 7.42 -41.92
CA ASN A 13 17.86 6.05 -41.45
C ASN A 13 16.36 5.75 -41.32
N SER A 14 15.50 6.67 -41.76
CA SER A 14 14.04 6.53 -41.73
C SER A 14 13.52 5.28 -42.44
N PHE A 15 14.12 4.91 -43.58
CA PHE A 15 13.73 3.71 -44.33
C PHE A 15 14.01 2.41 -43.56
N ARG A 16 15.21 2.27 -42.96
CA ARG A 16 15.55 1.12 -42.11
C ARG A 16 14.60 1.03 -40.92
N ALA A 17 14.27 2.16 -40.30
CA ALA A 17 13.37 2.22 -39.17
C ALA A 17 11.95 1.70 -39.51
N VAL A 18 11.43 2.06 -40.69
CA VAL A 18 10.13 1.57 -41.18
C VAL A 18 10.19 0.07 -41.51
N LEU A 19 11.27 -0.41 -42.13
CA LEU A 19 11.44 -1.84 -42.40
C LEU A 19 11.53 -2.67 -41.10
N LEU A 20 12.23 -2.14 -40.09
CA LEU A 20 12.30 -2.76 -38.77
C LEU A 20 10.94 -2.88 -38.13
N LEU A 21 10.14 -1.82 -38.21
CA LEU A 21 8.77 -1.86 -37.73
C LEU A 21 7.96 -2.91 -38.51
N ASN A 22 8.01 -2.91 -39.83
CA ASN A 22 7.27 -3.87 -40.65
C ASN A 22 7.64 -5.31 -40.27
N LEU A 23 8.94 -5.59 -40.12
CA LEU A 23 9.42 -6.91 -39.71
C LEU A 23 8.91 -7.33 -38.32
N VAL A 24 8.80 -6.40 -37.37
CA VAL A 24 8.17 -6.67 -36.07
C VAL A 24 6.70 -7.05 -36.25
N LEU A 25 5.93 -6.27 -37.01
CA LEU A 25 4.51 -6.51 -37.23
C LEU A 25 4.26 -7.84 -37.95
N GLU A 26 5.01 -8.13 -39.01
CA GLU A 26 4.94 -9.41 -39.73
C GLU A 26 5.31 -10.58 -38.82
N SER A 27 6.36 -10.44 -38.01
CA SER A 27 6.77 -11.50 -37.08
C SER A 27 5.71 -11.75 -35.99
N LEU A 28 4.99 -10.71 -35.54
CA LEU A 28 3.90 -10.84 -34.57
C LEU A 28 2.66 -11.52 -35.18
N LEU A 29 2.30 -11.12 -36.40
CA LEU A 29 1.21 -11.74 -37.15
C LEU A 29 1.51 -13.21 -37.46
N ALA A 30 2.75 -13.52 -37.89
CA ALA A 30 3.22 -14.89 -38.12
C ALA A 30 3.23 -15.75 -36.85
N ALA A 31 3.48 -15.13 -35.68
CA ALA A 31 3.36 -15.78 -34.38
C ALA A 31 1.90 -15.95 -33.90
N GLY A 32 0.92 -15.50 -34.69
CA GLY A 32 -0.51 -15.65 -34.41
C GLY A 32 -1.10 -14.57 -33.50
N TYR A 33 -0.41 -13.45 -33.29
CA TYR A 33 -0.93 -12.35 -32.49
C TYR A 33 -1.68 -11.34 -33.36
N ALA A 34 -2.83 -10.87 -32.88
CA ALA A 34 -3.63 -9.86 -33.56
C ALA A 34 -3.23 -8.44 -33.13
N LEU A 35 -3.22 -7.53 -34.10
CA LEU A 35 -3.15 -6.10 -33.87
C LEU A 35 -4.55 -5.60 -33.51
N SER A 36 -4.68 -4.88 -32.40
CA SER A 36 -5.94 -4.31 -31.94
C SER A 36 -5.79 -2.79 -31.81
N GLY A 37 -6.70 -2.04 -32.44
CA GLY A 37 -6.86 -0.61 -32.18
C GLY A 37 -7.95 -0.40 -31.13
N GLY A 38 -7.81 0.61 -30.27
CA GLY A 38 -8.90 0.92 -29.35
C GLY A 38 -10.12 1.51 -30.08
N ALA A 39 -11.31 1.28 -29.52
CA ALA A 39 -12.59 1.58 -30.15
C ALA A 39 -12.89 3.07 -30.37
N LYS A 40 -12.10 3.98 -29.79
CA LYS A 40 -12.10 5.41 -30.09
C LYS A 40 -10.91 5.70 -30.97
N GLY A 41 -11.09 6.51 -32.02
CA GLY A 41 -10.07 6.85 -33.02
C GLY A 41 -8.79 7.53 -32.50
N ASP A 42 -8.62 7.63 -31.19
CA ASP A 42 -7.48 8.22 -30.48
C ASP A 42 -6.72 7.20 -29.60
N SER A 43 -7.18 5.94 -29.54
CA SER A 43 -6.53 4.90 -28.74
C SER A 43 -5.40 4.23 -29.53
N PRO A 44 -4.20 4.09 -28.93
CA PRO A 44 -3.06 3.49 -29.61
C PRO A 44 -3.33 2.02 -29.99
N VAL A 45 -2.94 1.62 -31.20
CA VAL A 45 -2.86 0.21 -31.58
C VAL A 45 -1.85 -0.50 -30.69
N PHE A 46 -2.25 -1.67 -30.20
CA PHE A 46 -1.45 -2.53 -29.36
C PHE A 46 -1.53 -3.96 -29.86
N VAL A 47 -0.61 -4.78 -29.38
CA VAL A 47 -0.60 -6.22 -29.60
C VAL A 47 -0.93 -6.89 -28.27
N ALA A 48 -1.96 -7.72 -28.27
CA ALA A 48 -2.33 -8.49 -27.09
C ALA A 48 -1.57 -9.83 -27.07
N ILE A 49 -0.61 -9.97 -26.17
CA ILE A 49 0.10 -11.25 -25.93
C ILE A 49 -0.42 -11.83 -24.61
N LEU A 50 -1.23 -12.89 -24.67
CA LEU A 50 -1.80 -13.57 -23.49
C LEU A 50 -2.53 -12.62 -22.50
N GLY A 51 -3.19 -11.59 -23.04
CA GLY A 51 -3.91 -10.58 -22.25
C GLY A 51 -3.07 -9.39 -21.78
N LEU A 52 -1.77 -9.36 -22.11
CA LEU A 52 -0.91 -8.20 -21.90
C LEU A 52 -0.89 -7.36 -23.18
N ASN A 53 -1.34 -6.11 -23.07
CA ASN A 53 -1.31 -5.16 -24.18
C ASN A 53 0.09 -4.54 -24.28
N LEU A 54 0.68 -4.62 -25.47
CA LEU A 54 2.05 -4.20 -25.73
C LEU A 54 2.09 -3.20 -26.89
N SER A 55 2.90 -2.15 -26.72
CA SER A 55 3.26 -1.18 -27.75
C SER A 55 4.76 -1.26 -28.04
N PHE A 56 5.13 -1.05 -29.31
CA PHE A 56 6.50 -1.23 -29.80
C PHE A 56 7.10 0.11 -30.22
N ASN A 57 8.30 0.42 -29.75
CA ASN A 57 9.00 1.65 -30.06
C ASN A 57 10.32 1.32 -30.76
N VAL A 58 10.46 1.72 -32.02
CA VAL A 58 11.68 1.61 -32.80
C VAL A 58 12.43 2.94 -32.71
N ARG A 59 13.63 2.93 -32.11
CA ARG A 59 14.40 4.14 -31.87
C ARG A 59 15.82 3.99 -32.36
N GLU A 60 16.25 4.92 -33.19
CA GLU A 60 17.66 5.09 -33.53
C GLU A 60 18.43 5.62 -32.32
N ARG A 61 19.56 4.99 -32.02
CA ARG A 61 20.49 5.46 -31.00
C ARG A 61 21.17 6.73 -31.48
N SER A 62 21.26 7.68 -30.57
CA SER A 62 21.97 8.93 -30.76
C SER A 62 23.18 8.98 -29.85
N ARG A 63 24.35 9.32 -30.41
CA ARG A 63 25.51 9.70 -29.61
C ARG A 63 25.30 11.13 -29.12
N ARG A 64 25.48 11.33 -27.82
CA ARG A 64 25.35 12.64 -27.19
C ARG A 64 26.72 13.28 -27.05
N GLU A 65 26.90 14.46 -27.62
CA GLU A 65 28.13 15.24 -27.51
C GLU A 65 27.88 16.50 -26.67
N PRO A 66 28.68 16.73 -25.60
CA PRO A 66 28.49 17.89 -24.74
C PRO A 66 28.92 19.16 -25.46
N ILE A 67 28.02 20.14 -25.53
CA ILE A 67 28.37 21.51 -25.93
C ILE A 67 28.97 22.20 -24.70
N PRO A 68 30.27 22.53 -24.70
CA PRO A 68 30.91 23.13 -23.54
C PRO A 68 30.30 24.49 -23.23
N LEU A 69 30.07 24.77 -21.95
CA LEU A 69 29.63 26.09 -21.52
C LEU A 69 30.71 27.13 -21.83
N THR A 70 30.31 28.23 -22.45
CA THR A 70 31.16 29.41 -22.66
C THR A 70 31.62 29.96 -21.32
N ARG A 71 32.75 30.67 -21.33
CA ARG A 71 33.34 31.28 -20.11
C ARG A 71 32.36 32.22 -19.41
N GLU A 72 31.59 32.97 -20.19
CA GLU A 72 30.55 33.89 -19.71
C GLU A 72 29.40 33.16 -18.99
N HIS A 73 28.93 32.03 -19.54
CA HIS A 73 27.90 31.23 -18.89
C HIS A 73 28.37 30.63 -17.56
N ARG A 74 29.65 30.24 -17.47
CA ARG A 74 30.23 29.74 -16.21
C ARG A 74 30.36 30.84 -15.18
N GLN A 75 30.91 31.99 -15.55
CA GLN A 75 31.03 33.15 -14.66
C GLN A 75 29.66 33.58 -14.12
N LYS A 76 28.65 33.59 -14.98
CA LYS A 76 27.29 33.91 -14.54
C LYS A 76 26.74 32.87 -13.57
N ASN A 77 26.92 31.57 -13.83
CA ASN A 77 26.53 30.52 -12.86
C ASN A 77 27.24 30.67 -11.51
N ASP A 78 28.53 31.04 -11.52
CA ASP A 78 29.32 31.30 -10.30
C ASP A 78 28.79 32.53 -9.56
N GLU A 79 28.41 33.59 -10.27
CA GLU A 79 27.81 34.82 -9.70
C GLU A 79 26.44 34.56 -9.07
N VAL A 80 25.56 33.79 -9.72
CA VAL A 80 24.21 33.51 -9.17
C VAL A 80 24.21 32.40 -8.13
N GLY A 81 25.30 31.64 -7.98
CA GLY A 81 25.43 30.55 -6.99
C GLY A 81 24.61 29.30 -7.31
N PHE A 82 24.05 29.20 -8.52
CA PHE A 82 23.36 28.01 -9.01
C PHE A 82 23.50 27.88 -10.54
N ASN A 83 23.28 26.68 -11.07
CA ASN A 83 23.43 26.38 -12.51
C ASN A 83 22.29 26.97 -13.33
N PHE A 84 22.32 28.28 -13.56
CA PHE A 84 21.37 28.99 -14.41
C PHE A 84 21.48 28.55 -15.88
N TYR A 85 22.71 28.41 -16.39
CA TYR A 85 23.00 27.80 -17.69
C TYR A 85 23.41 26.35 -17.52
N THR A 86 22.62 25.43 -18.07
CA THR A 86 22.93 24.00 -18.08
C THR A 86 23.68 23.60 -19.34
N GLN A 87 24.55 22.60 -19.21
CA GLN A 87 25.25 22.01 -20.33
C GLN A 87 24.25 21.45 -21.36
N GLN A 88 24.32 21.98 -22.58
CA GLN A 88 23.52 21.50 -23.70
C GLN A 88 24.24 20.35 -24.41
N TYR A 89 23.49 19.63 -25.23
CA TYR A 89 24.00 18.47 -25.93
C TYR A 89 23.57 18.49 -27.39
N GLU A 90 24.52 18.16 -28.27
CA GLU A 90 24.25 17.82 -29.65
C GLU A 90 24.06 16.31 -29.78
N TYR A 91 23.12 15.90 -30.63
CA TYR A 91 22.76 14.50 -30.81
C TYR A 91 23.09 14.07 -32.24
N HIS A 92 24.00 13.13 -32.38
CA HIS A 92 24.40 12.58 -33.67
C HIS A 92 23.78 11.21 -33.88
N PRO A 93 23.08 10.97 -35.01
CA PRO A 93 22.54 9.66 -35.35
C PRO A 93 23.67 8.65 -35.54
N THR A 94 23.51 7.45 -34.98
CA THR A 94 24.53 6.39 -35.07
C THR A 94 24.20 5.33 -36.13
N GLY A 95 22.98 5.31 -36.66
CA GLY A 95 22.48 4.24 -37.52
C GLY A 95 22.15 2.95 -36.78
N GLU A 96 22.44 2.83 -35.49
CA GLU A 96 22.05 1.69 -34.67
C GLU A 96 20.63 1.84 -34.14
N PHE A 97 19.86 0.75 -34.11
CA PHE A 97 18.47 0.75 -33.68
C PHE A 97 18.21 -0.07 -32.42
N ASP A 98 17.28 0.41 -31.62
CA ASP A 98 16.66 -0.28 -30.51
C ASP A 98 15.17 -0.50 -30.78
N ILE A 99 14.65 -1.64 -30.35
CA ILE A 99 13.21 -1.93 -30.30
C ILE A 99 12.86 -2.14 -28.83
N ALA A 100 12.12 -1.20 -28.26
CA ALA A 100 11.62 -1.26 -26.89
C ALA A 100 10.13 -1.59 -26.90
N VAL A 101 9.68 -2.28 -25.86
CA VAL A 101 8.27 -2.64 -25.65
C VAL A 101 7.79 -1.99 -24.38
N THR A 102 6.66 -1.30 -24.45
CA THR A 102 6.01 -0.63 -23.32
C THR A 102 4.55 -1.10 -23.21
N GLU A 103 3.92 -0.81 -22.09
CA GLU A 103 2.45 -0.83 -22.04
C GLU A 103 1.93 0.42 -22.78
N PRO A 104 0.73 0.37 -23.41
CA PRO A 104 0.22 1.47 -24.23
C PRO A 104 0.17 2.84 -23.51
N ASP A 105 -0.08 2.85 -22.20
CA ASP A 105 -0.20 4.05 -21.38
C ASP A 105 1.02 4.30 -20.47
N SER A 106 2.13 3.61 -20.72
CA SER A 106 3.31 3.64 -19.84
C SER A 106 4.59 4.01 -20.59
N ASN A 107 5.40 4.84 -19.94
CA ASN A 107 6.77 5.15 -20.36
C ASN A 107 7.79 4.10 -19.92
N TYR A 108 7.37 3.10 -19.14
CA TYR A 108 8.26 2.09 -18.61
C TYR A 108 8.51 0.98 -19.62
N GLU A 109 9.77 0.81 -20.02
CA GLU A 109 10.20 -0.26 -20.91
C GLU A 109 10.11 -1.62 -20.21
N LEU A 110 9.24 -2.49 -20.73
CA LEU A 110 9.10 -3.87 -20.27
C LEU A 110 10.25 -4.75 -20.72
N ALA A 111 10.66 -4.56 -21.97
CA ALA A 111 11.74 -5.31 -22.60
C ALA A 111 12.32 -4.51 -23.77
N LYS A 112 13.59 -4.74 -24.06
CA LYS A 112 14.31 -4.03 -25.11
C LYS A 112 15.26 -4.97 -25.85
N ILE A 113 15.36 -4.80 -27.16
CA ILE A 113 16.44 -5.32 -27.99
C ILE A 113 17.06 -4.19 -28.79
N GLY A 114 18.23 -4.43 -29.35
CA GLY A 114 18.83 -3.50 -30.29
C GLY A 114 20.03 -4.08 -31.00
N ASP A 115 20.62 -3.25 -31.84
CA ASP A 115 21.87 -3.53 -32.51
C ASP A 115 22.96 -3.77 -31.46
N GLY A 116 23.79 -4.78 -31.72
CA GLY A 116 24.96 -5.10 -30.93
C GLY A 116 26.15 -5.36 -31.85
N ARG A 117 27.35 -5.45 -31.26
CA ARG A 117 28.61 -5.57 -32.00
C ARG A 117 28.65 -6.74 -32.99
N SER A 118 27.95 -7.84 -32.67
CA SER A 118 28.00 -9.10 -33.44
C SER A 118 26.70 -9.46 -34.15
N ALA A 119 25.61 -8.72 -33.91
CA ALA A 119 24.31 -9.06 -34.47
C ALA A 119 23.40 -7.83 -34.54
N PHE A 120 22.80 -7.66 -35.71
CA PHE A 120 21.76 -6.66 -35.96
C PHE A 120 20.47 -6.98 -35.20
N VAL A 121 19.62 -5.97 -35.00
CA VAL A 121 18.36 -6.11 -34.28
C VAL A 121 17.35 -6.98 -35.05
N GLU A 122 17.39 -6.95 -36.38
CA GLU A 122 16.56 -7.70 -37.32
C GLU A 122 16.58 -9.21 -36.99
N THR A 123 17.78 -9.76 -36.73
CA THR A 123 17.96 -11.19 -36.47
C THR A 123 17.47 -11.62 -35.08
N LYS A 124 17.19 -10.67 -34.19
CA LYS A 124 16.78 -10.91 -32.80
C LYS A 124 15.27 -10.85 -32.60
N ILE A 125 14.50 -10.38 -33.59
CA ILE A 125 13.06 -10.09 -33.46
C ILE A 125 12.26 -11.35 -33.09
N VAL A 126 12.49 -12.48 -33.78
CA VAL A 126 11.76 -13.73 -33.50
C VAL A 126 12.01 -14.21 -32.07
N ALA A 127 13.27 -14.25 -31.65
CA ALA A 127 13.63 -14.61 -30.27
C ALA A 127 13.07 -13.63 -29.24
N PHE A 128 12.98 -12.34 -29.60
CA PHE A 128 12.39 -11.32 -28.76
C PHE A 128 10.89 -11.53 -28.54
N ILE A 129 10.12 -11.85 -29.58
CA ILE A 129 8.70 -12.18 -29.45
C ILE A 129 8.50 -13.40 -28.53
N GLY A 130 9.36 -14.42 -28.64
CA GLY A 130 9.36 -15.56 -27.71
C GLY A 130 9.56 -15.12 -26.24
N ARG A 131 10.49 -14.19 -25.98
CA ARG A 131 10.70 -13.62 -24.64
C ARG A 131 9.52 -12.78 -24.15
N LEU A 132 8.84 -12.04 -25.03
CA LEU A 132 7.64 -11.29 -24.66
C LEU A 132 6.49 -12.22 -24.25
N ARG A 133 6.34 -13.36 -24.94
CA ARG A 133 5.39 -14.40 -24.54
C ARG A 133 5.71 -14.93 -23.14
N GLU A 134 6.97 -15.26 -22.87
CA GLU A 134 7.39 -15.73 -21.54
C GLU A 134 7.15 -14.68 -20.45
N LEU A 135 7.47 -13.42 -20.72
CA LEU A 135 7.21 -12.29 -19.83
C LEU A 135 5.72 -12.18 -19.51
N SER A 136 4.86 -12.34 -20.52
CA SER A 136 3.40 -12.29 -20.36
C SER A 136 2.89 -13.43 -19.48
N ILE A 137 3.41 -14.66 -19.66
CA ILE A 137 3.08 -15.80 -18.79
C ILE A 137 3.50 -15.51 -17.35
N ARG A 138 4.75 -15.08 -17.12
CA ARG A 138 5.28 -14.80 -15.77
C ARG A 138 4.46 -13.74 -15.06
N ARG A 139 4.07 -12.67 -15.76
CA ARG A 139 3.23 -11.60 -15.20
C ARG A 139 1.84 -12.11 -14.82
N ARG A 140 1.20 -12.89 -15.69
CA ARG A 140 -0.12 -13.46 -15.42
C ARG A 140 -0.10 -14.38 -14.20
N VAL A 141 0.86 -15.30 -14.13
CA VAL A 141 1.01 -16.21 -12.99
C VAL A 141 1.27 -15.44 -11.70
N LYS A 142 2.13 -14.41 -11.76
CA LYS A 142 2.40 -13.56 -10.60
C LYS A 142 1.14 -12.83 -10.13
N ALA A 143 0.38 -12.23 -11.03
CA ALA A 143 -0.86 -11.54 -10.71
C ALA A 143 -1.89 -12.48 -10.05
N GLU A 144 -2.00 -13.72 -10.53
CA GLU A 144 -2.89 -14.73 -9.93
C GLU A 144 -2.43 -15.13 -8.51
N ILE A 145 -1.12 -15.31 -8.30
CA ILE A 145 -0.56 -15.61 -6.98
C ILE A 145 -0.80 -14.45 -6.02
N ASP A 146 -0.55 -13.21 -6.47
CA ASP A 146 -0.70 -12.02 -5.63
C ASP A 146 -2.17 -11.78 -5.27
N ALA A 147 -3.11 -12.02 -6.19
CA ALA A 147 -4.55 -11.99 -5.89
C ALA A 147 -4.95 -13.03 -4.82
N ARG A 148 -4.45 -14.26 -4.94
CA ARG A 148 -4.69 -15.30 -3.91
C ARG A 148 -4.11 -14.91 -2.55
N ARG A 149 -2.92 -14.31 -2.53
CA ARG A 149 -2.27 -13.83 -1.31
C ARG A 149 -3.06 -12.71 -0.65
N GLN A 150 -3.63 -11.80 -1.43
CA GLN A 150 -4.48 -10.72 -0.91
C GLN A 150 -5.71 -11.28 -0.18
N VAL A 151 -6.42 -12.23 -0.80
CA VAL A 151 -7.59 -12.87 -0.18
C VAL A 151 -7.24 -13.57 1.14
N ILE A 152 -6.11 -14.29 1.19
CA ILE A 152 -5.65 -14.95 2.43
C ILE A 152 -5.26 -13.91 3.50
N ALA A 153 -4.59 -12.84 3.11
CA ALA A 153 -4.19 -11.77 4.02
C ALA A 153 -5.39 -11.05 4.62
N GLU A 154 -6.41 -10.75 3.80
CA GLU A 154 -7.66 -10.14 4.24
C GLU A 154 -8.43 -11.05 5.21
N ALA A 155 -8.53 -12.34 4.90
CA ALA A 155 -9.17 -13.31 5.78
C ALA A 155 -8.44 -13.42 7.13
N LYS A 156 -7.11 -13.46 7.11
CA LYS A 156 -6.29 -13.49 8.33
C LYS A 156 -6.45 -12.21 9.15
N ALA A 157 -6.42 -11.05 8.50
CA ALA A 157 -6.63 -9.77 9.17
C ALA A 157 -8.03 -9.65 9.80
N ALA A 158 -9.06 -10.19 9.14
CA ALA A 158 -10.42 -10.22 9.69
C ALA A 158 -10.50 -11.11 10.94
N GLU A 159 -9.86 -12.28 10.93
CA GLU A 159 -9.81 -13.17 12.08
C GLU A 159 -9.02 -12.57 13.26
N GLU A 160 -7.88 -11.93 12.98
CA GLU A 160 -7.10 -11.23 14.01
C GLU A 160 -7.91 -10.12 14.68
N ARG A 161 -8.71 -9.36 13.91
CA ARG A 161 -9.61 -8.33 14.48
C ARG A 161 -10.68 -8.94 15.38
N ARG A 162 -11.32 -10.04 14.97
CA ARG A 162 -12.30 -10.76 15.80
C ARG A 162 -11.69 -11.23 17.11
N GLN A 163 -10.50 -11.82 17.05
CA GLN A 163 -9.80 -12.28 18.26
C GLN A 163 -9.39 -11.12 19.15
N ALA A 164 -8.96 -9.99 18.59
CA ALA A 164 -8.64 -8.79 19.36
C ALA A 164 -9.87 -8.25 20.10
N GLU A 165 -11.03 -8.17 19.44
CA GLU A 165 -12.29 -7.76 20.06
C GLU A 165 -12.70 -8.69 21.21
N LEU A 166 -12.62 -10.00 21.01
CA LEU A 166 -12.89 -10.99 22.06
C LEU A 166 -11.94 -10.82 23.24
N ARG A 167 -10.64 -10.61 23.00
CA ARG A 167 -9.66 -10.33 24.06
C ARG A 167 -9.98 -9.05 24.82
N THR A 168 -10.32 -7.96 24.11
CA THR A 168 -10.71 -6.70 24.76
C THR A 168 -11.95 -6.87 25.62
N GLN A 169 -12.96 -7.61 25.16
CA GLN A 169 -14.16 -7.89 25.96
C GLN A 169 -13.83 -8.74 27.19
N ALA A 170 -13.00 -9.78 27.04
CA ALA A 170 -12.56 -10.61 28.16
C ALA A 170 -11.78 -9.79 29.21
N LEU A 171 -10.87 -8.91 28.77
CA LEU A 171 -10.12 -8.02 29.67
C LEU A 171 -11.02 -7.01 30.38
N LYS A 172 -12.05 -6.47 29.71
CA LYS A 172 -13.05 -5.60 30.36
C LYS A 172 -13.82 -6.34 31.45
N ARG A 173 -14.24 -7.58 31.18
CA ARG A 173 -14.91 -8.42 32.19
C ARG A 173 -13.99 -8.73 33.37
N LEU A 174 -12.72 -9.06 33.10
CA LEU A 174 -11.74 -9.30 34.15
C LEU A 174 -11.56 -8.09 35.05
N LYS A 175 -11.40 -6.89 34.47
CA LYS A 175 -11.29 -5.64 35.22
C LYS A 175 -12.49 -5.41 36.13
N HIS A 176 -13.70 -5.70 35.65
CA HIS A 176 -14.90 -5.55 36.46
C HIS A 176 -14.91 -6.52 37.65
N VAL A 177 -14.46 -7.75 37.44
CA VAL A 177 -14.30 -8.73 38.53
C VAL A 177 -13.24 -8.28 39.54
N GLU A 178 -12.12 -7.71 39.10
CA GLU A 178 -11.08 -7.16 39.99
C GLU A 178 -11.61 -5.99 40.84
N GLU A 179 -12.44 -5.12 40.24
CA GLU A 179 -13.13 -4.05 40.95
C GLU A 179 -14.08 -4.61 42.03
N TRP A 180 -14.87 -5.64 41.70
CA TRP A 180 -15.74 -6.33 42.66
C TRP A 180 -14.97 -6.99 43.79
N VAL A 181 -13.84 -7.65 43.50
CA VAL A 181 -12.97 -8.24 44.52
C VAL A 181 -12.48 -7.16 45.48
N THR A 182 -12.03 -6.01 44.96
CA THR A 182 -11.55 -4.89 45.77
C THR A 182 -12.66 -4.32 46.66
N GLN A 183 -13.89 -4.20 46.13
CA GLN A 183 -15.06 -3.77 46.90
C GLN A 183 -15.42 -4.76 48.01
N LEU A 184 -15.43 -6.06 47.69
CA LEU A 184 -15.70 -7.13 48.65
C LEU A 184 -14.64 -7.20 49.76
N GLU A 185 -13.35 -7.07 49.42
CA GLU A 185 -12.29 -7.01 50.42
C GLU A 185 -12.46 -5.83 51.38
N ARG A 186 -12.83 -4.65 50.86
CA ARG A 186 -13.10 -3.47 51.69
C ARG A 186 -14.33 -3.69 52.58
N ALA A 187 -15.40 -4.27 52.05
CA ALA A 187 -16.58 -4.63 52.83
C ALA A 187 -16.24 -5.60 53.97
N ASN A 188 -15.44 -6.64 53.69
CA ASN A 188 -15.01 -7.60 54.70
C ASN A 188 -14.12 -6.97 55.79
N ARG A 189 -13.25 -6.03 55.43
CA ARG A 189 -12.48 -5.25 56.42
C ARG A 189 -13.39 -4.40 57.32
N LEU A 190 -14.43 -3.79 56.74
CA LEU A 190 -15.43 -3.03 57.52
C LEU A 190 -16.26 -3.93 58.44
N ARG A 191 -16.67 -5.13 58.00
CA ARG A 191 -17.35 -6.11 58.87
C ARG A 191 -16.47 -6.50 60.06
N SER A 192 -15.20 -6.82 59.79
CA SER A 192 -14.21 -7.13 60.82
C SER A 192 -14.03 -5.98 61.82
N LEU A 193 -14.07 -4.72 61.35
CA LEU A 193 -14.02 -3.55 62.20
C LEU A 193 -15.29 -3.38 63.04
N ALA A 194 -16.46 -3.59 62.45
CA ALA A 194 -17.74 -3.51 63.15
C ALA A 194 -17.84 -4.57 64.27
N ASP A 195 -17.33 -5.76 64.04
CA ASP A 195 -17.29 -6.83 65.05
C ASP A 195 -16.43 -6.45 66.26
N LYS A 196 -15.28 -5.78 66.01
CA LYS A 196 -14.44 -5.22 67.09
C LYS A 196 -15.17 -4.10 67.85
N PHE A 197 -15.80 -3.16 67.13
CA PHE A 197 -16.58 -2.08 67.74
C PHE A 197 -17.71 -2.62 68.62
N GLN A 198 -18.39 -3.68 68.19
CA GLN A 198 -19.44 -4.31 68.99
C GLN A 198 -18.88 -5.02 70.24
N THR A 199 -17.77 -5.75 70.08
CA THR A 199 -17.16 -6.51 71.18
C THR A 199 -16.60 -5.59 72.26
N GLU A 200 -15.95 -4.50 71.86
CA GLU A 200 -15.30 -3.53 72.75
C GLU A 200 -16.23 -2.36 73.15
N LYS A 201 -17.49 -2.35 72.67
CA LYS A 201 -18.48 -1.27 72.88
C LYS A 201 -17.95 0.12 72.53
N LEU A 202 -17.24 0.21 71.42
CA LEU A 202 -16.67 1.47 70.91
C LEU A 202 -17.71 2.25 70.10
N SER A 203 -17.69 3.58 70.24
CA SER A 203 -18.36 4.52 69.33
C SER A 203 -17.41 5.67 69.01
N SER A 204 -17.65 6.39 67.91
CA SER A 204 -16.97 7.67 67.69
C SER A 204 -17.32 8.69 68.80
N ASN A 205 -16.46 9.70 68.98
CA ASN A 205 -16.64 10.75 69.98
C ASN A 205 -17.97 11.52 69.82
N ASP A 206 -18.49 11.59 68.59
CA ASP A 206 -19.76 12.26 68.27
C ASP A 206 -20.96 11.28 68.28
N GLY A 207 -20.73 9.99 68.55
CA GLY A 207 -21.75 8.94 68.62
C GLY A 207 -22.35 8.50 67.26
N VAL A 208 -21.98 9.16 66.17
CA VAL A 208 -22.55 8.94 64.83
C VAL A 208 -22.07 7.63 64.19
N VAL A 209 -20.86 7.17 64.51
CA VAL A 209 -20.27 5.94 63.96
C VAL A 209 -20.24 4.88 65.04
N ASP A 210 -21.15 3.91 64.94
CA ASP A 210 -21.24 2.73 65.78
C ASP A 210 -21.08 1.44 64.94
N ALA A 211 -21.08 0.27 65.60
CA ALA A 211 -20.97 -1.01 64.91
C ALA A 211 -22.11 -1.24 63.89
N GLY A 212 -23.32 -0.72 64.15
CA GLY A 212 -24.47 -0.82 63.24
C GLY A 212 -24.27 0.00 61.96
N TRP A 213 -23.74 1.21 62.10
CA TRP A 213 -23.38 2.10 61.00
C TRP A 213 -22.29 1.48 60.12
N ILE A 214 -21.22 0.94 60.72
CA ILE A 214 -20.12 0.30 59.97
C ILE A 214 -20.62 -0.94 59.21
N ARG A 215 -21.56 -1.72 59.77
CA ARG A 215 -22.17 -2.85 59.05
C ARG A 215 -23.01 -2.42 57.85
N ARG A 216 -23.83 -1.38 58.00
CA ARG A 216 -24.57 -0.80 56.86
C ARG A 216 -23.63 -0.32 55.76
N ALA A 217 -22.51 0.31 56.14
CA ALA A 217 -21.46 0.71 55.20
C ALA A 217 -20.81 -0.46 54.47
N ALA A 218 -20.52 -1.54 55.19
CA ALA A 218 -19.96 -2.76 54.60
C ALA A 218 -20.93 -3.41 53.62
N ASP A 219 -22.20 -3.51 53.98
CA ASP A 219 -23.22 -4.15 53.15
C ASP A 219 -23.60 -3.33 51.91
N TRP A 220 -23.48 -2.00 51.98
CA TRP A 220 -23.62 -1.11 50.82
C TRP A 220 -22.46 -1.25 49.82
N LEU A 221 -21.24 -1.43 50.33
CA LEU A 221 -20.05 -1.58 49.50
C LEU A 221 -19.93 -3.00 48.89
N ASP A 222 -20.59 -4.00 49.47
CA ASP A 222 -20.53 -5.38 49.02
C ASP A 222 -21.37 -5.61 47.75
N PRO A 223 -20.75 -5.93 46.61
CA PRO A 223 -21.47 -6.14 45.35
C PRO A 223 -22.39 -7.37 45.37
N THR A 224 -22.30 -8.25 46.36
CA THR A 224 -23.11 -9.48 46.47
C THR A 224 -24.37 -9.32 47.32
N VAL A 225 -24.41 -8.31 48.20
CA VAL A 225 -25.49 -8.13 49.19
C VAL A 225 -26.57 -7.19 48.67
N GLY A 226 -26.25 -6.33 47.70
CA GLY A 226 -27.22 -5.50 46.98
C GLY A 226 -28.05 -4.59 47.89
N ARG A 227 -27.51 -4.18 49.05
CA ARG A 227 -28.21 -3.33 50.01
C ARG A 227 -27.96 -1.87 49.70
N ARG A 228 -29.05 -1.12 49.54
CA ARG A 228 -29.04 0.33 49.38
C ARG A 228 -28.74 1.00 50.72
N TRP A 229 -28.08 2.15 50.67
CA TRP A 229 -27.89 3.01 51.83
C TRP A 229 -28.51 4.36 51.53
N ASP A 230 -29.72 4.59 52.05
CA ASP A 230 -30.53 5.77 51.70
C ASP A 230 -29.85 7.11 52.03
N ASP A 231 -29.01 7.17 53.07
CA ASP A 231 -28.21 8.36 53.41
C ASP A 231 -27.16 8.72 52.35
N VAL A 232 -26.71 7.74 51.55
CA VAL A 232 -25.66 7.90 50.53
C VAL A 232 -26.25 7.89 49.12
N ASP A 233 -27.25 7.06 48.86
CA ASP A 233 -27.87 6.83 47.55
C ASP A 233 -29.04 7.80 47.25
N GLY A 234 -29.44 8.65 48.20
CA GLY A 234 -30.53 9.63 48.04
C GLY A 234 -31.94 9.03 48.02
N PRO A 235 -33.01 9.84 47.85
CA PRO A 235 -34.37 9.32 47.68
C PRO A 235 -34.51 8.53 46.37
N ARG A 236 -35.45 7.59 46.31
CA ARG A 236 -35.76 6.82 45.09
C ARG A 236 -36.54 7.74 44.15
N ASP A 237 -36.07 7.94 42.92
CA ASP A 237 -36.89 8.62 41.90
C ASP A 237 -38.09 7.72 41.55
N GLU A 238 -39.27 8.03 42.09
CA GLU A 238 -40.54 7.36 41.78
C GLU A 238 -41.17 7.87 40.47
N SER A 239 -40.36 8.09 39.44
CA SER A 239 -40.87 8.59 38.16
C SER A 239 -40.30 7.82 36.97
N VAL A 240 -40.74 6.58 36.79
CA VAL A 240 -41.13 6.01 35.48
C VAL A 240 -42.13 4.86 35.71
N GLU A 241 -43.41 5.13 35.47
CA GLU A 241 -44.34 4.17 34.82
C GLU A 241 -44.28 4.39 33.31
#